data_AF-A0A0P0LMT9-F1
#
_entry.id   AF-A0A0P0LMT9-F1
#
_cell.length_a   1.000
_cell.length_b   1.000
_cell.length_c   1.000
_cell.angle_alpha   90.00
_cell.angle_beta   90.00
_cell.angle_gamma   90.00
#
_symmetry.space_group_name_H-M   'P 1'
#
loop_
_entity.id
_entity.type
_entity.pdbx_description
1 polymer ?
#
loop_
_entity_poly.entity_id
_entity_poly.type
_entity_poly.pdbx_seq_one_letter_code
_entity_poly.pdbx_strand_id
1 'polypeptide(L)'
;MTTLNDLAQACGVGFPMPPTANNGAVFEEPWQAHAFAMTLQLHEKGVFSWPQWAEALTREIRAGQTRGEADDGSLYYTHWLNALEQLVIDRQLGTPDEIHELEHAWVDAAERTPHGQPIVLNAE
;
A
#
# COMPACT_ATOMS: atom_id res chain seq x y z
N MET A 1 -28.42 29.35 -7.73
CA MET A 1 -27.97 28.54 -6.58
C MET A 1 -27.35 27.29 -7.18
N THR A 2 -26.02 27.26 -7.27
CA THR A 2 -25.26 26.19 -7.93
C THR A 2 -25.47 24.88 -7.16
N THR A 3 -25.88 23.83 -7.85
CA THR A 3 -26.17 22.52 -7.24
C THR A 3 -24.91 21.65 -7.18
N LEU A 4 -24.92 20.61 -6.35
CA LEU A 4 -23.84 19.60 -6.30
C LEU A 4 -23.58 18.96 -7.67
N ASN A 5 -24.63 18.85 -8.51
CA ASN A 5 -24.52 18.33 -9.86
C ASN A 5 -23.74 19.28 -10.79
N ASP A 6 -23.90 20.60 -10.62
CA ASP A 6 -23.17 21.61 -11.39
C ASP A 6 -21.66 21.62 -11.03
N LEU A 7 -21.32 21.34 -9.76
CA LEU A 7 -19.93 21.19 -9.31
C LEU A 7 -19.28 19.92 -9.86
N ALA A 8 -19.99 18.78 -9.83
CA ALA A 8 -19.49 17.52 -10.38
C ALA A 8 -19.26 17.61 -11.90
N GLN A 9 -20.13 18.33 -12.62
CA GLN A 9 -20.03 18.49 -14.07
C GLN A 9 -18.88 19.41 -14.49
N ALA A 10 -18.49 20.38 -13.64
CA ALA A 10 -17.33 21.24 -13.88
C ALA A 10 -15.99 20.52 -13.67
N CYS A 11 -15.93 19.49 -12.82
CA CYS A 11 -14.70 18.73 -12.58
C CYS A 11 -14.32 17.77 -13.73
N GLY A 12 -15.26 17.44 -14.62
CA GLY A 12 -15.04 16.44 -15.68
C GLY A 12 -14.53 16.98 -17.02
N VAL A 13 -14.56 18.30 -17.24
CA VAL A 13 -14.25 18.90 -18.55
C VAL A 13 -13.21 20.00 -18.39
N GLY A 14 -11.94 19.64 -18.58
CA GLY A 14 -10.88 20.60 -18.84
C GLY A 14 -9.73 20.68 -17.83
N PHE A 15 -9.65 19.79 -16.84
CA PHE A 15 -8.40 19.67 -16.08
C PHE A 15 -7.43 18.79 -16.88
N PRO A 16 -6.23 19.28 -17.25
CA PRO A 16 -5.21 18.41 -17.80
C PRO A 16 -4.82 17.44 -16.68
N MET A 17 -5.35 16.23 -16.76
CA MET A 17 -4.89 15.16 -15.88
C MET A 17 -3.40 14.98 -16.16
N PRO A 18 -2.53 14.98 -15.13
CA PRO A 18 -1.14 14.64 -15.34
C PRO A 18 -1.10 13.31 -16.11
N PRO A 19 -0.22 13.17 -17.12
CA PRO A 19 -0.14 11.92 -17.86
C PRO A 19 0.09 10.81 -16.83
N THR A 20 -0.92 9.94 -16.68
CA THR A 20 -0.75 8.73 -15.88
C THR A 20 0.34 7.94 -16.58
N ALA A 21 1.52 7.85 -15.96
CA ALA A 21 2.67 7.14 -16.51
C ALA A 21 2.33 5.67 -16.85
N ASN A 22 1.26 5.13 -16.26
CA ASN A 22 0.77 3.76 -16.43
C ASN A 22 -0.61 3.64 -17.11
N ASN A 23 -0.82 4.22 -18.30
CA ASN A 23 -2.02 3.96 -19.14
C ASN A 23 -3.39 4.10 -18.41
N GLY A 24 -3.52 5.08 -17.52
CA GLY A 24 -4.74 5.32 -16.73
C GLY A 24 -4.87 4.50 -15.45
N ALA A 25 -3.90 3.64 -15.12
CA ALA A 25 -3.88 2.90 -13.86
C ALA A 25 -3.52 3.81 -12.69
N VAL A 26 -4.26 3.64 -11.58
CA VAL A 26 -4.06 4.37 -10.32
C VAL A 26 -2.84 3.87 -9.53
N PHE A 27 -2.45 2.62 -9.78
CA PHE A 27 -1.28 1.97 -9.18
C PHE A 27 -0.27 1.62 -10.28
N GLU A 28 1.01 1.78 -10.00
CA GLU A 28 2.10 1.47 -10.93
C GLU A 28 2.35 -0.04 -10.98
N GLU A 29 2.26 -0.70 -9.83
CA GLU A 29 2.50 -2.13 -9.68
C GLU A 29 1.34 -2.81 -8.93
N PRO A 30 1.01 -4.08 -9.24
CA PRO A 30 -0.10 -4.79 -8.59
C PRO A 30 0.01 -4.86 -7.06
N TRP A 31 1.23 -4.92 -6.50
CA TRP A 31 1.44 -5.00 -5.06
C TRP A 31 0.98 -3.73 -4.33
N GLN A 32 1.03 -2.56 -4.98
CA GLN A 32 0.60 -1.29 -4.39
C GLN A 32 -0.90 -1.29 -4.09
N ALA A 33 -1.70 -1.87 -5.01
CA ALA A 33 -3.13 -2.06 -4.81
C ALA A 33 -3.43 -3.01 -3.64
N HIS A 34 -2.62 -4.06 -3.47
CA HIS A 34 -2.75 -4.99 -2.36
C HIS A 34 -2.43 -4.32 -1.02
N ALA A 35 -1.35 -3.55 -0.93
CA ALA A 35 -0.99 -2.81 0.28
C ALA A 35 -2.09 -1.82 0.69
N PHE A 36 -2.66 -1.10 -0.28
CA PHE A 36 -3.81 -0.22 -0.06
C PHE A 36 -5.03 -1.00 0.47
N ALA A 37 -5.38 -2.13 -0.18
CA ALA A 37 -6.53 -2.95 0.22
C ALA A 37 -6.37 -3.56 1.63
N MET A 38 -5.16 -3.99 2.00
CA MET A 38 -4.87 -4.47 3.35
C MET A 38 -5.03 -3.36 4.39
N THR A 39 -4.56 -2.15 4.08
CA THR A 39 -4.70 -0.98 4.95
C THR A 39 -6.17 -0.68 5.22
N LEU A 40 -7.01 -0.67 4.18
CA LEU A 40 -8.45 -0.47 4.31
C LEU A 40 -9.10 -1.55 5.18
N GLN A 41 -8.80 -2.82 4.94
CA GLN A 41 -9.36 -3.94 5.72
C GLN A 41 -8.96 -3.88 7.20
N LEU A 42 -7.71 -3.54 7.51
CA LEU A 42 -7.25 -3.41 8.89
C LEU A 42 -7.91 -2.23 9.61
N HIS A 43 -8.09 -1.11 8.91
CA HIS A 43 -8.87 0.02 9.41
C HIS A 43 -10.34 -0.35 9.66
N GLU A 44 -11.00 -1.00 8.71
CA GLU A 44 -12.40 -1.44 8.84
C GLU A 44 -12.60 -2.41 10.01
N LYS A 45 -11.59 -3.25 10.30
CA LYS A 45 -11.55 -4.13 11.48
C LYS A 45 -11.22 -3.41 12.79
N GLY A 46 -10.95 -2.10 12.75
CA GLY A 46 -10.66 -1.29 13.93
C GLY A 46 -9.25 -1.50 14.52
N VAL A 47 -8.32 -2.08 13.76
CA VAL A 47 -6.93 -2.31 14.21
C VAL A 47 -6.24 -0.97 14.51
N PHE A 48 -6.51 0.03 13.68
CA PHE A 48 -6.07 1.41 13.86
C PHE A 48 -7.13 2.38 13.33
N SER A 49 -7.04 3.63 13.78
CA SER A 49 -7.82 4.75 13.23
C SER A 49 -7.04 5.49 12.14
N TRP A 50 -7.74 6.23 11.27
CA TRP A 50 -7.09 7.05 10.24
C TRP A 50 -6.03 8.04 10.77
N PRO A 51 -6.22 8.73 11.93
CA PRO A 51 -5.15 9.55 12.50
C PRO A 51 -3.89 8.77 12.85
N GLN A 52 -4.04 7.56 13.39
CA GLN A 52 -2.90 6.68 13.72
C GLN A 52 -2.19 6.20 12.45
N TRP A 53 -2.94 5.89 11.40
CA TRP A 53 -2.39 5.59 10.07
C TRP A 53 -1.58 6.77 9.51
N ALA A 54 -2.16 7.97 9.52
CA ALA A 54 -1.50 9.17 9.00
C ALA A 54 -0.21 9.50 9.77
N GLU A 55 -0.20 9.30 11.09
CA GLU A 55 0.99 9.46 11.92
C GLU A 55 2.07 8.44 11.56
N ALA A 56 1.72 7.16 11.42
CA ALA A 56 2.67 6.10 11.05
C ALA A 56 3.30 6.35 9.68
N LEU A 57 2.48 6.69 8.67
CA LEU A 57 2.95 6.98 7.32
C LEU A 57 3.86 8.23 7.29
N THR A 58 3.48 9.29 8.02
CA THR A 58 4.30 10.51 8.10
C THR A 58 5.65 10.22 8.76
N ARG A 59 5.67 9.39 9.80
CA ARG A 59 6.90 8.98 10.48
C ARG A 59 7.85 8.25 9.51
N GLU A 60 7.31 7.33 8.71
CA GLU A 60 8.12 6.57 7.76
C GLU A 60 8.68 7.44 6.62
N ILE A 61 7.86 8.33 6.04
CA ILE A 61 8.32 9.26 5.01
C ILE A 61 9.45 10.16 5.56
N ARG A 62 9.31 10.69 6.78
CA ARG A 62 10.37 11.50 7.41
C ARG A 62 11.63 10.70 7.70
N ALA A 63 11.49 9.42 8.07
CA ALA A 63 12.63 8.54 8.27
C ALA A 63 13.38 8.32 6.95
N GLY A 64 12.67 8.08 5.84
CA GLY A 64 13.25 7.99 4.50
C GLY A 64 14.01 9.24 4.07
N GLN A 65 13.40 10.42 4.26
CA GLN A 65 14.07 11.70 4.01
C GLN A 65 15.36 11.85 4.83
N THR A 66 15.37 11.39 6.08
CA THR A 66 16.56 11.40 6.94
C THR A 66 17.63 10.42 6.44
N ARG A 67 17.23 9.30 5.81
CA ARG A 67 18.13 8.32 5.17
C ARG A 67 18.69 8.80 3.82
N GLY A 68 18.21 9.94 3.29
CA GLY A 68 18.62 10.49 2.00
C GLY A 68 17.95 9.82 0.80
N GLU A 69 16.77 9.24 1.01
CA GLU A 69 15.97 8.63 -0.06
C GLU A 69 15.39 9.67 -1.02
N ALA A 70 15.02 9.23 -2.22
CA ALA A 70 14.48 10.11 -3.26
C ALA A 70 13.12 10.72 -2.82
N ASP A 71 13.01 12.05 -2.89
CA ASP A 71 11.81 12.81 -2.55
C ASP A 71 10.92 13.07 -3.78
N ASP A 72 11.08 12.27 -4.85
CA ASP A 72 10.32 12.38 -6.10
C ASP A 72 8.99 11.59 -6.08
N GLY A 73 8.68 10.95 -4.96
CA GLY A 73 7.47 10.15 -4.76
C GLY A 73 7.56 8.71 -5.25
N SER A 74 8.67 8.30 -5.89
CA SER A 74 8.88 6.91 -6.35
C SER A 74 8.82 5.87 -5.24
N LEU A 75 9.14 6.27 -4.00
CA LEU A 75 9.13 5.42 -2.81
C LEU A 75 7.84 5.52 -1.99
N TYR A 76 6.82 6.24 -2.46
CA TYR A 76 5.61 6.49 -1.69
C TYR A 76 4.91 5.22 -1.21
N TYR A 77 4.69 4.25 -2.11
CA TYR A 77 4.07 2.97 -1.72
C TYR A 77 5.02 2.07 -0.92
N THR A 78 6.33 2.25 -1.03
CA THR A 78 7.31 1.56 -0.16
C THR A 78 7.17 2.08 1.27
N HIS A 79 7.10 3.40 1.46
CA HIS A 79 6.80 4.00 2.76
C HIS A 79 5.44 3.57 3.30
N TRP A 80 4.45 3.45 2.42
CA TRP A 80 3.12 2.92 2.78
C TRP A 80 3.22 1.51 3.35
N LEU A 81 3.92 0.60 2.66
CA LEU A 81 4.08 -0.78 3.09
C LEU A 81 4.85 -0.86 4.42
N ASN A 82 5.99 -0.17 4.53
CA ASN A 82 6.79 -0.11 5.76
C ASN A 82 5.95 0.41 6.95
N ALA A 83 5.15 1.45 6.76
CA ALA A 83 4.27 1.98 7.80
C ALA A 83 3.19 0.97 8.21
N LEU A 84 2.68 0.19 7.27
CA LEU A 84 1.70 -0.87 7.53
C LEU A 84 2.30 -2.02 8.34
N GLU A 85 3.50 -2.49 7.98
CA GLU A 85 4.23 -3.52 8.72
C GLU A 85 4.48 -3.09 10.16
N GLN A 86 5.00 -1.86 10.35
CA GLN A 86 5.23 -1.32 11.68
C GLN A 86 3.95 -1.23 12.51
N LEU A 87 2.83 -0.83 11.90
CA LEU A 87 1.54 -0.82 12.61
C LEU A 87 1.08 -2.22 13.00
N VAL A 88 1.24 -3.22 12.13
CA VAL A 88 0.88 -4.62 12.44
C VAL A 88 1.71 -5.12 13.63
N ILE A 89 3.01 -4.80 13.65
CA ILE A 89 3.94 -5.15 14.74
C ILE A 89 3.56 -4.42 16.03
N ASP A 90 3.36 -3.10 16.00
CA ASP A 90 2.97 -2.28 17.15
C ASP A 90 1.64 -2.75 17.77
N ARG A 91 0.75 -3.34 16.96
CA ARG A 91 -0.54 -3.91 17.39
C ARG A 91 -0.48 -5.40 17.74
N GLN A 92 0.71 -6.01 17.72
CA GLN A 92 0.93 -7.41 18.05
C GLN A 92 0.08 -8.37 17.20
N LEU A 93 -0.22 -7.99 15.95
CA LEU A 93 -0.91 -8.84 14.98
C LEU A 93 0.06 -9.72 14.18
N GLY A 94 1.35 -9.45 14.31
CA GLY A 94 2.46 -10.23 13.80
C GLY A 94 3.76 -9.69 14.38
N THR A 95 4.82 -10.45 14.21
CA THR A 95 6.18 -10.09 14.60
C THR A 95 7.03 -9.88 13.35
N PRO A 96 8.18 -9.18 13.46
CA PRO A 96 9.13 -9.08 12.35
C PRO A 96 9.54 -10.46 11.82
N ASP A 97 9.75 -11.43 12.73
CA ASP A 97 10.14 -12.79 12.36
C ASP A 97 9.03 -13.51 11.60
N GLU A 98 7.78 -13.44 12.05
CA GLU A 98 6.64 -14.04 11.33
C GLU A 98 6.42 -13.43 9.94
N ILE A 99 6.63 -12.11 9.79
CA ILE A 99 6.55 -11.44 8.48
C ILE A 99 7.65 -11.96 7.56
N HIS A 100 8.88 -12.09 8.07
CA HIS A 100 10.01 -12.56 7.29
C HIS A 100 9.89 -14.04 6.94
N GLU A 101 9.42 -14.88 7.87
CA GLU A 101 9.14 -16.29 7.60
C GLU A 101 8.05 -16.44 6.53
N LEU A 102 7.01 -15.60 6.58
CA LEU A 102 5.96 -15.60 5.57
C LEU A 102 6.49 -15.17 4.19
N GLU A 103 7.35 -14.15 4.13
CA GLU A 103 8.05 -13.74 2.92
C GLU A 103 8.82 -14.91 2.29
N HIS A 104 9.67 -15.57 3.07
CA HIS A 104 10.44 -16.74 2.61
C HIS A 104 9.53 -17.88 2.15
N ALA A 105 8.49 -18.18 2.92
CA ALA A 105 7.54 -19.24 2.56
C ALA A 105 6.84 -18.96 1.21
N TRP A 106 6.55 -17.69 0.91
CA TRP A 106 5.99 -17.29 -0.38
C TRP A 106 7.01 -17.37 -1.52
N VAL A 107 8.27 -17.00 -1.28
CA VAL A 107 9.35 -17.16 -2.26
C VAL A 107 9.53 -18.64 -2.61
N ASP A 108 9.68 -19.50 -1.59
CA ASP A 108 9.79 -20.95 -1.78
C ASP A 108 8.57 -21.54 -2.49
N ALA A 109 7.37 -21.06 -2.15
CA ALA A 109 6.14 -21.47 -2.82
C ALA A 109 6.11 -21.04 -4.29
N ALA A 110 6.59 -19.84 -4.61
CA ALA A 110 6.66 -19.35 -5.98
C ALA A 110 7.66 -20.18 -6.81
N GLU A 111 8.84 -20.47 -6.27
CA GLU A 111 9.89 -21.24 -6.95
C GLU A 111 9.45 -22.66 -7.31
N ARG A 112 8.70 -23.33 -6.41
CA ARG A 112 8.20 -24.70 -6.66
C ARG A 112 6.93 -24.75 -7.51
N THR A 113 6.26 -23.62 -7.77
CA THR A 113 4.98 -23.59 -8.49
C THR A 113 5.22 -23.54 -10.00
N PRO A 114 4.78 -24.56 -10.78
CA PRO A 114 4.89 -24.51 -12.23
C PRO A 114 4.15 -23.29 -12.81
N HIS A 115 4.70 -22.69 -13.87
CA HIS A 115 4.07 -21.55 -14.52
C HIS A 115 2.62 -21.82 -14.92
N GLY A 116 1.74 -20.86 -14.63
CA GLY A 116 0.31 -20.95 -14.91
C GLY A 116 -0.52 -21.64 -13.82
N GLN A 117 0.11 -22.10 -12.73
CA GLN A 117 -0.59 -22.60 -11.54
C GLN A 117 -0.65 -21.55 -10.43
N PRO A 118 -1.69 -21.53 -9.59
CA PRO A 118 -1.74 -20.67 -8.41
C PRO A 118 -0.63 -21.02 -7.40
N ILE A 119 0.01 -19.99 -6.84
CA ILE A 119 0.97 -20.17 -5.74
C ILE A 119 0.16 -20.40 -4.45
N VAL A 120 0.48 -21.46 -3.72
CA VAL A 120 -0.17 -21.80 -2.46
C VAL A 120 0.89 -21.98 -1.38
N LEU A 121 0.70 -21.34 -0.22
CA LEU A 121 1.44 -21.71 0.98
C LEU A 121 0.94 -23.07 1.44
N ASN A 122 1.83 -24.04 1.61
CA ASN A 122 1.44 -25.28 2.26
C ASN A 122 1.28 -24.95 3.75
N ALA A 123 0.12 -25.26 4.33
CA ALA A 123 0.01 -25.31 5.78
C ALA A 123 0.87 -26.48 6.25
N GLU A 124 1.86 -26.22 7.10
CA GLU A 124 2.46 -27.27 7.93
C GLU A 124 1.47 -27.79 8.97
#